data_AF-A0AA38RYX6-F1
#
_entry.id   AF-A0AA38RYX6-F1
#
_cell.length_a   1.000
_cell.length_b   1.000
_cell.length_c   1.000
_cell.angle_alpha   90.00
_cell.angle_beta   90.00
_cell.angle_gamma   90.00
#
_symmetry.space_group_name_H-M   'P 1'
#
loop_
_entity.id
_entity.type
_entity.pdbx_description
1 polymer ?
#
loop_
_entity_poly.entity_id
_entity_poly.type
_entity_poly.pdbx_seq_one_letter_code
_entity_poly.pdbx_strand_id
1 'polypeptide(L)'
;MGKEAIRTVGKVSLEMPADTQPGLHNRWHPDIPFAGTIKNGETVKIECVDWTGGQIGNNDSADDVRNVDLTKVHYLSGPFEVEGAKPGDLLLVEIMDVQPFESQPWGFTGIFDKSNGS
;
A
#
# COMPACT_ATOMS: atom_id res chain seq x y z
N MET A 1 28.83 -3.62 -15.09
CA MET A 1 28.14 -4.46 -14.08
C MET A 1 26.67 -4.48 -14.46
N GLY A 2 26.13 -5.66 -14.80
CA GLY A 2 24.70 -5.77 -15.11
C GLY A 2 23.90 -5.40 -13.86
N LYS A 3 22.97 -4.46 -13.97
CA LYS A 3 22.04 -4.17 -12.88
C LYS A 3 21.13 -5.39 -12.75
N GLU A 4 21.26 -6.14 -11.66
CA GLU A 4 20.26 -7.15 -11.32
C GLU A 4 18.90 -6.44 -11.20
N ALA A 5 17.85 -7.09 -11.68
CA ALA A 5 16.51 -6.52 -11.63
C ALA A 5 16.05 -6.45 -10.16
N ILE A 6 15.63 -5.26 -9.72
CA ILE A 6 15.05 -5.06 -8.38
C ILE A 6 13.73 -5.85 -8.33
N ARG A 7 13.65 -6.84 -7.44
CA ARG A 7 12.45 -7.66 -7.27
C ARG A 7 11.33 -6.88 -6.56
N THR A 8 10.09 -7.23 -6.87
CA THR A 8 8.92 -6.77 -6.10
C THR A 8 8.66 -7.72 -4.94
N VAL A 9 8.73 -7.24 -3.70
CA VAL A 9 8.50 -8.06 -2.48
C VAL A 9 7.02 -8.12 -2.09
N GLY A 10 6.26 -7.06 -2.32
CA GLY A 10 4.80 -7.03 -2.15
C GLY A 10 4.16 -6.63 -3.46
N LYS A 11 3.38 -7.53 -4.05
CA LYS A 11 2.58 -7.27 -5.25
C LYS A 11 1.13 -7.03 -4.87
N VAL A 12 0.45 -6.18 -5.62
CA VAL A 12 -1.00 -5.97 -5.48
C VAL A 12 -1.68 -6.20 -6.82
N SER A 13 -2.96 -6.53 -6.79
CA SER A 13 -3.85 -6.55 -7.96
C SER A 13 -4.79 -5.36 -7.86
N LEU A 14 -5.03 -4.67 -8.97
CA LEU A 14 -6.02 -3.59 -9.04
C LEU A 14 -7.41 -4.12 -9.44
N GLU A 15 -7.50 -5.42 -9.68
CA GLU A 15 -8.70 -6.16 -10.12
C GLU A 15 -9.36 -6.93 -8.97
N MET A 16 -8.66 -7.09 -7.83
CA MET A 16 -9.17 -7.79 -6.64
C MET A 16 -9.48 -6.79 -5.52
N PRO A 17 -10.57 -6.98 -4.74
CA PRO A 17 -10.83 -6.16 -3.56
C PRO A 17 -9.66 -6.18 -2.58
N ALA A 18 -9.21 -5.00 -2.14
CA ALA A 18 -8.01 -4.87 -1.30
C ALA A 18 -8.08 -5.65 0.02
N ASP A 19 -9.27 -5.78 0.63
CA ASP A 19 -9.50 -6.56 1.86
C ASP A 19 -9.40 -8.08 1.69
N THR A 20 -9.34 -8.56 0.45
CA THR A 20 -9.18 -10.00 0.14
C THR A 20 -7.76 -10.37 -0.26
N GLN A 21 -6.88 -9.38 -0.49
CA GLN A 21 -5.53 -9.62 -0.97
C GLN A 21 -4.59 -9.96 0.19
N PRO A 22 -3.82 -11.06 0.09
CA PRO A 22 -2.82 -11.37 1.10
C PRO A 22 -1.72 -10.29 1.10
N GLY A 23 -1.21 -9.96 2.29
CA GLY A 23 -0.16 -8.94 2.44
C GLY A 23 -0.65 -7.50 2.37
N LEU A 24 -1.97 -7.27 2.31
CA LEU A 24 -2.58 -5.99 2.64
C LEU A 24 -3.19 -6.04 4.03
N HIS A 25 -3.04 -4.96 4.79
CA HIS A 25 -3.69 -4.78 6.08
C HIS A 25 -4.11 -3.31 6.26
N ASN A 26 -5.12 -3.06 7.08
CA ASN A 26 -5.58 -1.69 7.39
C ASN A 26 -5.62 -1.39 8.89
N ARG A 27 -5.04 -2.28 9.71
CA ARG A 27 -4.89 -2.12 11.16
C ARG A 27 -3.47 -2.49 11.55
N TRP A 28 -3.01 -1.92 12.65
CA TRP A 28 -1.73 -2.27 13.24
C TRP A 28 -1.94 -3.29 14.35
N HIS A 29 -1.32 -4.46 14.20
CA HIS A 29 -1.33 -5.50 15.22
C HIS A 29 -0.06 -6.35 15.07
N PRO A 30 0.64 -6.72 16.17
CA PRO A 30 1.89 -7.48 16.10
C PRO A 30 1.72 -8.88 15.51
N ASP A 31 0.51 -9.46 15.60
CA ASP A 31 0.23 -10.81 15.11
C ASP A 31 -0.16 -10.86 13.62
N ILE A 32 -0.09 -9.75 12.89
CA ILE A 32 -0.30 -9.77 11.44
C ILE A 32 0.88 -10.53 10.82
N PRO A 33 0.62 -11.58 10.02
CA PRO A 33 1.69 -12.36 9.41
C PRO A 33 2.48 -11.50 8.41
N PHE A 34 3.79 -11.74 8.31
CA PHE A 34 4.62 -11.08 7.31
C PHE A 34 4.18 -11.44 5.88
N ALA A 35 4.07 -10.42 5.03
CA ALA A 35 3.77 -10.55 3.61
C ALA A 35 4.98 -11.04 2.79
N GLY A 36 6.18 -10.90 3.33
CA GLY A 36 7.43 -11.34 2.74
C GLY A 36 8.63 -10.93 3.58
N THR A 37 9.80 -11.41 3.17
CA THR A 37 11.08 -11.17 3.86
C THR A 37 12.01 -10.32 2.98
N ILE A 38 12.78 -9.44 3.62
CA ILE A 38 13.75 -8.51 3.01
C ILE A 38 15.09 -8.67 3.75
N LYS A 39 16.19 -8.78 3.01
CA LYS A 39 17.52 -8.84 3.60
C LYS A 39 18.01 -7.45 4.00
N ASN A 40 18.83 -7.35 5.04
CA ASN A 40 19.48 -6.08 5.37
C ASN A 40 20.31 -5.56 4.18
N GLY A 41 20.08 -4.30 3.78
CA GLY A 41 20.70 -3.65 2.61
C GLY A 41 20.10 -4.02 1.26
N GLU A 42 19.05 -4.83 1.20
CA GLU A 42 18.38 -5.19 -0.06
C GLU A 42 17.48 -4.06 -0.58
N THR A 43 17.67 -3.65 -1.83
CA THR A 43 16.70 -2.81 -2.54
C THR A 43 15.57 -3.66 -3.10
N VAL A 44 14.32 -3.30 -2.79
CA VAL A 44 13.11 -3.98 -3.28
C VAL A 44 12.10 -2.96 -3.81
N LYS A 45 11.17 -3.43 -4.64
CA LYS A 45 9.95 -2.71 -5.00
C LYS A 45 8.79 -3.17 -4.11
N ILE A 46 7.95 -2.24 -3.71
CA ILE A 46 6.69 -2.51 -3.02
C ILE A 46 5.58 -1.85 -3.83
N GLU A 47 4.62 -2.65 -4.26
CA GLU A 47 3.42 -2.16 -4.90
C GLU A 47 2.37 -1.79 -3.85
N CYS A 48 1.60 -0.74 -4.10
CA CYS A 48 0.59 -0.22 -3.17
C CYS A 48 -0.70 0.05 -3.93
N VAL A 49 -1.84 -0.35 -3.35
CA VAL A 49 -3.14 0.20 -3.76
C VAL A 49 -3.28 1.63 -3.23
N ASP A 50 -4.20 2.41 -3.79
CA ASP A 50 -4.55 3.69 -3.16
C ASP A 50 -5.16 3.44 -1.76
N TRP A 51 -5.13 4.46 -0.90
CA TRP A 51 -5.53 4.33 0.49
C TRP A 51 -6.96 3.81 0.71
N THR A 52 -7.87 4.01 -0.25
CA THR A 52 -9.25 3.52 -0.19
C THR A 52 -9.41 2.08 -0.65
N GLY A 53 -8.40 1.52 -1.32
CA GLY A 53 -8.46 0.20 -1.93
C GLY A 53 -9.33 0.16 -3.19
N GLY A 54 -9.31 1.22 -4.00
CA GLY A 54 -10.05 1.33 -5.26
C GLY A 54 -11.51 1.77 -5.14
N GLN A 55 -11.93 2.38 -4.03
CA GLN A 55 -13.31 2.84 -3.87
C GLN A 55 -13.62 4.09 -4.73
N ILE A 56 -12.59 4.88 -5.06
CA ILE A 56 -12.73 6.08 -5.88
C ILE A 56 -12.38 5.74 -7.33
N GLY A 57 -13.27 6.07 -8.26
CA GLY A 57 -13.09 5.80 -9.68
C GLY A 57 -12.55 7.01 -10.44
N ASN A 58 -11.95 6.77 -11.61
CA ASN A 58 -11.62 7.84 -12.56
C ASN A 58 -12.87 8.21 -13.37
N ASN A 59 -13.73 9.03 -12.78
CA ASN A 59 -14.99 9.45 -13.36
C ASN A 59 -15.35 10.89 -12.94
N ASP A 60 -16.37 11.47 -13.57
CA ASP A 60 -16.78 12.87 -13.34
C ASP A 60 -17.90 13.01 -12.28
N SER A 61 -18.04 12.03 -11.37
CA SER A 61 -18.97 12.09 -10.24
C SER A 61 -18.21 12.16 -8.92
N ALA A 62 -18.70 12.97 -7.97
CA ALA A 62 -18.18 13.01 -6.61
C ALA A 62 -18.93 12.04 -5.67
N ASP A 63 -19.85 11.23 -6.19
CA ASP A 63 -20.64 10.30 -5.38
C ASP A 63 -19.77 9.20 -4.74
N ASP A 64 -18.68 8.79 -5.38
CA ASP A 64 -17.73 7.84 -4.78
C ASP A 64 -16.99 8.45 -3.57
N VAL A 65 -16.54 9.70 -3.66
CA VAL A 65 -15.98 10.45 -2.53
C VAL A 65 -17.01 10.66 -1.42
N ARG A 66 -18.28 10.91 -1.78
CA ARG A 66 -19.38 11.05 -0.82
C ARG A 66 -19.72 9.73 -0.13
N ASN A 67 -19.64 8.60 -0.82
CA ASN A 67 -20.08 7.30 -0.29
C ASN A 67 -18.93 6.38 0.15
N VAL A 68 -17.68 6.87 0.14
CA VAL A 68 -16.51 6.10 0.55
C VAL A 68 -16.64 5.56 1.97
N ASP A 69 -16.31 4.29 2.17
CA ASP A 69 -16.26 3.66 3.49
C ASP A 69 -14.91 3.95 4.15
N LEU A 70 -14.89 4.98 4.99
CA LEU A 70 -13.70 5.37 5.76
C LEU A 70 -13.34 4.38 6.88
N THR A 71 -14.14 3.36 7.16
CA THR A 71 -13.74 2.30 8.10
C THR A 71 -12.72 1.35 7.49
N LYS A 72 -12.60 1.32 6.16
CA LYS A 72 -11.70 0.42 5.42
C LYS A 72 -10.31 1.01 5.15
N VAL A 73 -10.10 2.30 5.37
CA VAL A 73 -8.80 2.96 5.13
C VAL A 73 -7.81 2.72 6.28
N HIS A 74 -6.49 2.81 6.10
CA HIS A 74 -5.73 2.84 4.83
C HIS A 74 -5.25 1.42 4.53
N TYR A 75 -5.29 0.96 3.29
CA TYR A 75 -4.63 -0.31 2.93
C TYR A 75 -3.11 -0.12 2.81
N LEU A 76 -2.37 -0.88 3.59
CA LEU A 76 -0.91 -0.87 3.65
C LEU A 76 -0.36 -2.20 3.15
N SER A 77 0.70 -2.14 2.32
CA SER A 77 1.43 -3.32 1.85
C SER A 77 2.46 -3.76 2.89
N GLY A 78 2.32 -4.99 3.38
CA GLY A 78 3.17 -5.55 4.43
C GLY A 78 2.36 -6.32 5.49
N PRO A 79 2.91 -6.47 6.71
CA PRO A 79 4.27 -6.07 7.12
C PRO A 79 5.34 -6.93 6.44
N PHE A 80 6.56 -6.39 6.30
CA PHE A 80 7.71 -7.17 5.79
C PHE A 80 8.66 -7.52 6.94
N GLU A 81 9.13 -8.76 6.96
CA GLU A 81 10.20 -9.19 7.85
C GLU A 81 11.54 -8.66 7.33
N VAL A 82 12.34 -8.03 8.18
CA VAL A 82 13.72 -7.68 7.85
C VAL A 82 14.64 -8.66 8.56
N GLU A 83 15.40 -9.45 7.79
CA GLU A 83 16.23 -10.53 8.33
C GLU A 83 17.18 -10.02 9.41
N GLY A 84 17.07 -10.61 10.61
CA GLY A 84 17.95 -10.32 11.75
C GLY A 84 17.60 -9.07 12.56
N ALA A 85 16.57 -8.30 12.18
CA ALA A 85 16.10 -7.15 12.94
C ALA A 85 15.51 -7.58 14.30
N LYS A 86 15.81 -6.82 15.36
CA LYS A 86 15.37 -7.11 16.73
C LYS A 86 14.74 -5.88 17.40
N PRO A 87 13.92 -6.08 18.45
CA PRO A 87 13.42 -4.96 19.26
C PRO A 87 14.56 -4.09 19.79
N GLY A 88 14.47 -2.78 19.55
CA GLY A 88 15.49 -1.80 19.92
C GLY A 88 16.42 -1.39 18.77
N ASP A 89 16.44 -2.13 17.66
CA ASP A 89 17.15 -1.71 16.45
C ASP A 89 16.45 -0.54 15.76
N LEU A 90 17.20 0.21 14.94
CA LEU A 90 16.65 1.22 14.04
C LEU A 90 16.56 0.66 12.62
N LEU A 91 15.39 0.83 12.00
CA LEU A 91 15.23 0.54 10.58
C LEU A 91 15.50 1.81 9.76
N LEU A 92 16.60 1.82 9.00
CA LEU A 92 16.88 2.86 8.01
C LEU A 92 16.24 2.47 6.68
N VAL A 93 15.33 3.31 6.18
CA VAL A 93 14.67 3.11 4.89
C VAL A 93 15.06 4.27 3.96
N GLU A 94 15.65 3.93 2.81
CA GLU A 94 15.91 4.88 1.73
C GLU A 94 14.84 4.71 0.64
N ILE A 95 14.06 5.76 0.39
CA ILE A 95 13.09 5.77 -0.70
C ILE A 95 13.81 6.20 -1.98
N MET A 96 14.13 5.23 -2.83
CA MET A 96 14.89 5.46 -4.06
C MET A 96 14.07 6.13 -5.16
N ASP A 97 12.80 5.74 -5.27
CA ASP A 97 11.87 6.21 -6.31
C ASP A 97 10.42 5.90 -5.90
N VAL A 98 9.47 6.66 -6.45
CA VAL A 98 8.03 6.43 -6.32
C VAL A 98 7.38 6.74 -7.66
N GLN A 99 6.68 5.76 -8.23
CA GLN A 99 6.01 5.87 -9.52
C GLN A 99 4.58 5.38 -9.42
N PRO A 100 3.62 5.97 -10.16
CA PRO A 100 2.30 5.37 -10.31
C PRO A 100 2.41 4.08 -11.14
N PHE A 101 1.37 3.25 -11.08
CA PHE A 101 1.23 2.16 -12.05
C PHE A 101 1.04 2.73 -13.46
N GLU A 102 1.79 2.20 -14.44
CA GLU A 102 1.65 2.60 -15.84
C GLU A 102 0.23 2.38 -16.39
N SER A 103 -0.48 1.36 -15.87
CA SER A 103 -1.86 1.05 -16.23
C SER A 103 -2.89 1.99 -15.60
N GLN A 104 -2.54 2.67 -14.49
CA GLN A 104 -3.40 3.62 -13.80
C GLN A 104 -2.61 4.88 -13.39
N PRO A 105 -2.13 5.69 -14.36
CA PRO A 105 -1.25 6.84 -14.10
C PRO A 105 -2.05 8.09 -13.72
N TRP A 106 -2.97 7.96 -12.76
CA TRP A 106 -3.82 9.05 -12.28
C TRP A 106 -3.98 8.98 -10.77
N GLY A 107 -4.48 10.06 -10.17
CA GLY A 107 -4.86 10.13 -8.77
C GLY A 107 -6.02 11.10 -8.61
N PHE A 108 -6.54 11.21 -7.39
CA PHE A 108 -7.68 12.06 -7.08
C PHE A 108 -7.41 12.97 -5.89
N THR A 109 -8.20 14.04 -5.80
CA THR A 109 -8.33 14.89 -4.62
C THR A 109 -9.81 15.16 -4.40
N GLY A 110 -10.23 15.34 -3.15
CA GLY A 110 -11.64 15.49 -2.82
C GLY A 110 -11.85 16.12 -1.45
N ILE A 111 -13.07 16.58 -1.21
CA ILE A 111 -13.54 17.09 0.08
C ILE A 111 -14.65 16.16 0.54
N PHE A 112 -14.53 15.59 1.73
CA PHE A 112 -15.56 14.71 2.26
C PHE A 112 -16.85 15.48 2.58
N ASP A 113 -17.98 14.80 2.40
CA ASP A 113 -19.23 15.26 2.97
C ASP A 113 -19.07 15.33 4.49
N LYS A 114 -19.68 16.34 5.11
CA LYS A 114 -19.68 16.52 6.56
C LYS A 114 -20.18 15.26 7.28
N SER A 115 -21.11 14.51 6.69
CA SER A 115 -21.63 13.27 7.29
C SER A 115 -20.62 12.13 7.40
N ASN A 116 -19.49 12.18 6.69
CA ASN A 116 -18.55 11.07 6.63
C ASN A 116 -17.54 11.01 7.78
N GLY A 117 -17.54 11.98 8.70
CA GLY A 117 -16.71 11.87 9.91
C GLY A 117 -16.10 13.17 10.42
N SER A 118 -16.85 14.28 10.38
CA SER A 118 -16.54 15.48 11.16
C SER A 118 -17.78 16.07 11.84
#